data_AF-A0A7N2R615-F1
#
_entry.id   AF-A0A7N2R615-F1
#
_cell.length_a   1.000
_cell.length_b   1.000
_cell.length_c   1.000
_cell.angle_alpha   90.00
_cell.angle_beta   90.00
_cell.angle_gamma   90.00
#
_symmetry.space_group_name_H-M   'P 1'
#
loop_
_entity.id
_entity.type
_entity.pdbx_description
1 polymer ?
#
loop_
_entity_poly.entity_id
_entity_poly.type
_entity_poly.pdbx_seq_one_letter_code
_entity_poly.pdbx_strand_id
1 'polypeptide(L)'
;MASPALPKIPIIDLSKEGLKPGTTSWLSACQSVCHALEEYGCFVAVYDNVSSKLHNQIFGALKDLFDLPTETKTKTAHSFTKLMMESNQIVTRMVFENYGVEKYHDSHMEDTIYRPRLHKYREVDDKETKQGLPVHTDKSFTTILHQNHVLGLEIQTKDGQWIGFDSSPSSFLFLAGDAFMVSIYLQSKA
;
A
#
# COMPACT_ATOMS: atom_id res chain seq x y z
N MET A 1 12.32 33.91 -1.53
CA MET A 1 12.40 32.76 -0.60
C MET A 1 12.04 31.52 -1.40
N ALA A 2 12.88 30.48 -1.39
CA ALA A 2 12.54 29.23 -2.06
C ALA A 2 11.35 28.59 -1.33
N SER A 3 10.34 28.13 -2.07
CA SER A 3 9.28 27.29 -1.49
C SER A 3 9.93 26.07 -0.85
N PRO A 4 9.58 25.69 0.39
CA PRO A 4 10.03 24.40 0.91
C PRO A 4 9.59 23.30 -0.04
N ALA A 5 10.49 22.33 -0.27
CA ALA A 5 10.16 21.15 -1.06
C ALA A 5 9.05 20.39 -0.34
N LEU A 6 8.01 19.96 -1.06
CA LEU A 6 6.94 19.14 -0.50
C LEU A 6 7.54 17.87 0.14
N PRO A 7 7.03 17.43 1.30
CA PRO A 7 7.42 16.16 1.91
C PRO A 7 7.24 15.03 0.89
N LYS A 8 8.25 14.16 0.75
CA LYS A 8 8.18 12.99 -0.13
C LYS A 8 7.89 11.76 0.68
N ILE A 9 7.03 10.88 0.16
CA ILE A 9 6.77 9.57 0.76
C ILE A 9 8.09 8.77 0.76
N PRO A 10 8.49 8.18 1.89
CA PRO A 10 9.68 7.31 1.94
C PRO A 10 9.54 6.14 0.97
N ILE A 11 10.64 5.79 0.29
CA ILE A 11 10.71 4.63 -0.58
C ILE A 11 11.62 3.60 0.08
N ILE A 12 11.10 2.39 0.30
CA ILE A 12 11.82 1.27 0.89
C ILE A 12 11.89 0.16 -0.14
N ASP A 13 13.11 -0.19 -0.51
CA ASP A 13 13.39 -1.28 -1.43
C ASP A 13 13.42 -2.61 -0.66
N LEU A 14 12.37 -3.41 -0.87
CA LEU A 14 12.19 -4.73 -0.26
C LEU A 14 12.57 -5.87 -1.22
N SER A 15 13.09 -5.56 -2.42
CA SER A 15 13.52 -6.56 -3.39
C SER A 15 15.00 -6.94 -3.27
N LYS A 16 15.76 -6.23 -2.43
CA LYS A 16 17.20 -6.46 -2.22
C LYS A 16 17.53 -7.91 -1.90
N GLU A 17 18.45 -8.48 -2.69
CA GLU A 17 19.02 -9.80 -2.42
C GLU A 17 19.56 -9.87 -0.99
N GLY A 18 19.24 -10.96 -0.28
CA GLY A 18 19.70 -11.18 1.09
C GLY A 18 18.90 -10.47 2.18
N LEU A 19 17.73 -9.91 1.86
CA LEU A 19 16.76 -9.46 2.85
C LEU A 19 16.12 -10.68 3.55
N LYS A 20 16.86 -11.26 4.49
CA LYS A 20 16.47 -12.48 5.21
C LYS A 20 16.45 -12.21 6.71
N PRO A 21 15.51 -12.81 7.46
CA PRO A 21 15.46 -12.68 8.90
C PRO A 21 16.82 -12.96 9.58
N GLY A 22 17.20 -12.10 10.53
CA GLY A 22 18.46 -12.22 11.28
C GLY A 22 19.70 -11.62 10.60
N THR A 23 19.60 -11.08 9.38
CA THR A 23 20.72 -10.35 8.76
C THR A 23 20.75 -8.88 9.17
N THR A 24 21.91 -8.23 9.02
CA THR A 24 22.04 -6.77 9.25
C THR A 24 21.20 -5.94 8.27
N SER A 25 21.07 -6.40 7.02
CA SER A 25 20.21 -5.78 6.02
C SER A 25 18.73 -5.86 6.41
N TRP A 26 18.30 -6.99 6.97
CA TRP A 26 16.95 -7.16 7.49
C TRP A 26 16.66 -6.25 8.68
N LEU A 27 17.56 -6.20 9.67
CA LEU A 27 17.41 -5.30 10.83
C LEU A 27 17.31 -3.83 10.40
N SER A 28 18.13 -3.42 9.43
CA SER A 28 18.09 -2.06 8.88
C SER A 28 16.76 -1.77 8.15
N ALA A 29 16.22 -2.77 7.44
CA ALA A 29 14.92 -2.66 6.80
C ALA A 29 13.78 -2.58 7.83
N CYS A 30 13.81 -3.39 8.91
CA CYS A 30 12.86 -3.30 10.01
C CYS A 30 12.79 -1.89 10.61
N GLN A 31 13.95 -1.31 10.89
CA GLN A 31 14.06 0.05 11.41
C GLN A 31 13.50 1.08 10.41
N SER A 32 13.81 0.93 9.13
CA SER A 32 13.34 1.84 8.08
C SER A 32 11.82 1.76 7.91
N VAL A 33 11.25 0.55 7.92
CA VAL A 33 9.81 0.31 7.84
C VAL A 33 9.09 0.91 9.03
N CYS A 34 9.52 0.61 10.26
CA CYS A 34 8.91 1.18 11.46
C CYS A 34 9.03 2.70 11.49
N HIS A 35 10.20 3.25 11.20
CA HIS A 35 10.38 4.70 11.14
C HIS A 35 9.44 5.33 10.11
N ALA A 36 9.28 4.74 8.93
CA ALA A 36 8.39 5.29 7.91
C ALA A 36 6.91 5.23 8.33
N LEU A 37 6.47 4.12 8.92
CA LEU A 37 5.10 3.98 9.43
C LEU A 37 4.83 4.93 10.61
N GLU A 38 5.78 5.09 11.53
CA GLU A 38 5.61 5.97 12.69
C GLU A 38 5.69 7.45 12.30
N GLU A 39 6.64 7.81 11.43
CA GLU A 39 6.92 9.21 11.14
C GLU A 39 6.07 9.77 9.99
N TYR A 40 5.79 8.95 8.99
CA TYR A 40 5.08 9.38 7.78
C TYR A 40 3.70 8.74 7.68
N GLY A 41 3.38 7.74 8.52
CA GLY A 41 2.16 6.95 8.42
C GLY A 41 2.12 6.01 7.21
N CYS A 42 3.13 6.07 6.34
CA CYS A 42 3.16 5.32 5.09
C CYS A 42 4.56 5.23 4.47
N PHE A 43 4.72 4.31 3.53
CA PHE A 43 5.89 4.24 2.64
C PHE A 43 5.55 3.53 1.32
N VAL A 44 6.36 3.78 0.30
CA VAL A 44 6.32 3.02 -0.95
C VAL A 44 7.29 1.85 -0.84
N ALA A 45 6.77 0.63 -0.90
CA ALA A 45 7.56 -0.59 -1.02
C ALA A 45 7.87 -0.88 -2.49
N VAL A 46 9.14 -1.06 -2.83
CA VAL A 46 9.56 -1.57 -4.15
C VAL A 46 9.74 -3.09 -4.06
N TYR A 47 9.13 -3.82 -5.00
CA TYR A 47 9.15 -5.29 -5.08
C TYR A 47 9.42 -5.76 -6.52
N ASP A 48 10.45 -6.57 -6.71
CA ASP A 48 10.76 -7.16 -8.03
C ASP A 48 9.83 -8.34 -8.38
N ASN A 49 9.14 -8.91 -7.40
CA ASN A 49 8.23 -10.04 -7.61
C ASN A 49 6.96 -9.66 -8.39
N VAL A 50 6.68 -8.37 -8.57
CA VAL A 50 5.56 -7.90 -9.39
C VAL A 50 6.05 -7.65 -10.81
N SER A 51 5.91 -8.64 -11.68
CA SER A 51 6.19 -8.41 -13.10
C SER A 51 5.22 -7.38 -13.69
N SER A 52 5.69 -6.51 -14.58
CA SER A 52 4.81 -5.59 -15.33
C SER A 52 3.72 -6.35 -16.10
N LYS A 53 3.99 -7.61 -16.46
CA LYS A 53 2.99 -8.51 -17.06
C LYS A 53 1.82 -8.78 -16.11
N LEU A 54 2.09 -9.11 -14.84
CA LEU A 54 1.04 -9.34 -13.85
C LEU A 54 0.24 -8.05 -13.61
N HIS A 55 0.92 -6.92 -13.41
CA HIS A 55 0.28 -5.60 -13.28
C HIS A 55 -0.68 -5.31 -14.45
N ASN A 56 -0.20 -5.46 -15.69
CA ASN A 56 -1.00 -5.22 -16.90
C ASN A 56 -2.17 -6.21 -17.03
N GLN A 57 -1.97 -7.48 -16.65
CA GLN A 57 -3.05 -8.47 -16.66
C GLN A 57 -4.15 -8.11 -15.66
N ILE A 58 -3.78 -7.65 -14.47
CA ILE A 58 -4.74 -7.22 -13.45
C ILE A 58 -5.47 -5.99 -13.92
N PHE A 59 -4.79 -4.91 -14.29
CA PHE A 59 -5.48 -3.67 -14.70
C PHE A 59 -6.25 -3.82 -16.01
N GLY A 60 -5.80 -4.69 -16.92
CA GLY A 60 -6.60 -5.11 -18.08
C GLY A 60 -7.88 -5.82 -17.65
N ALA A 61 -7.76 -6.84 -16.78
CA ALA A 61 -8.93 -7.52 -16.22
C ALA A 61 -9.82 -6.63 -15.35
N LEU A 62 -9.26 -5.61 -14.69
CA LEU A 62 -10.00 -4.63 -13.87
C LEU A 62 -10.77 -3.64 -14.73
N LYS A 63 -10.20 -3.23 -15.88
CA LYS A 63 -10.87 -2.35 -16.85
C LYS A 63 -12.18 -2.99 -17.31
N ASP A 64 -12.08 -4.28 -17.63
CA ASP A 64 -13.15 -5.12 -18.14
C ASP A 64 -13.82 -5.93 -17.01
N LEU A 65 -13.58 -5.64 -15.73
CA LEU A 65 -14.05 -6.48 -14.60
C LEU A 65 -15.58 -6.57 -14.54
N PHE A 66 -16.29 -5.61 -15.11
CA PHE A 66 -17.74 -5.70 -15.19
C PHE A 66 -18.20 -6.52 -16.41
N ASP A 67 -17.31 -6.73 -17.38
CA ASP A 67 -17.59 -7.35 -18.69
C ASP A 67 -16.97 -8.76 -18.85
N LEU A 68 -16.01 -9.15 -18.01
CA LEU A 68 -15.38 -10.48 -18.04
C LEU A 68 -16.22 -11.57 -17.33
N PRO A 69 -16.07 -12.85 -17.74
CA PRO A 69 -16.65 -14.00 -17.03
C PRO A 69 -16.20 -14.06 -15.57
N THR A 70 -17.11 -14.39 -14.66
CA THR A 70 -16.86 -14.45 -13.21
C THR A 70 -15.61 -15.24 -12.83
N GLU A 71 -15.36 -16.37 -13.49
CA GLU A 71 -14.19 -17.21 -13.19
C GLU A 71 -12.85 -16.49 -13.46
N THR A 72 -12.72 -15.81 -14.61
CA THR A 72 -11.52 -15.04 -14.97
C THR A 72 -11.27 -13.90 -13.98
N LYS A 73 -12.34 -13.23 -13.54
CA LYS A 73 -12.28 -12.13 -12.57
C LYS A 73 -11.75 -12.60 -11.23
N THR A 74 -12.33 -13.69 -10.71
CA THR A 74 -11.95 -14.27 -9.44
C THR A 74 -10.49 -14.75 -9.47
N LYS A 75 -10.07 -15.43 -10.54
CA LYS A 75 -8.71 -15.97 -10.65
C LYS A 75 -7.64 -14.87 -10.66
N THR A 76 -7.82 -13.83 -11.46
CA THR A 76 -6.86 -12.73 -11.57
C THR A 76 -6.80 -11.89 -10.29
N ALA A 77 -7.96 -11.57 -9.70
CA ALA A 77 -8.02 -10.87 -8.43
C ALA A 77 -7.35 -11.69 -7.31
N HIS A 78 -7.58 -13.00 -7.28
CA HIS A 78 -6.99 -13.89 -6.29
C HIS A 78 -5.47 -13.97 -6.37
N SER A 79 -4.88 -14.14 -7.56
CA SER A 79 -3.42 -14.21 -7.71
C SER A 79 -2.73 -12.92 -7.28
N PHE A 80 -3.33 -11.77 -7.56
CA PHE A 80 -2.79 -10.49 -7.12
C PHE A 80 -2.93 -10.29 -5.61
N THR A 81 -4.10 -10.62 -5.06
CA THR A 81 -4.35 -10.52 -3.62
C THR A 81 -3.35 -11.39 -2.84
N LYS A 82 -3.04 -12.59 -3.34
CA LYS A 82 -2.03 -13.46 -2.73
C LYS A 82 -0.65 -12.79 -2.65
N LEU A 83 -0.21 -12.13 -3.71
CA LEU A 83 1.07 -11.40 -3.73
C LEU A 83 1.09 -10.25 -2.71
N MET A 84 -0.01 -9.51 -2.61
CA MET A 84 -0.15 -8.45 -1.59
C MET A 84 -0.14 -9.03 -0.17
N MET A 85 -0.80 -10.18 0.05
CA MET A 85 -0.81 -10.86 1.36
C MET A 85 0.59 -11.31 1.79
N GLU A 86 1.37 -11.90 0.89
CA GLU A 86 2.77 -12.29 1.14
C GLU A 86 3.64 -11.06 1.47
N SER A 87 3.41 -9.95 0.78
CA SER A 87 4.10 -8.68 1.07
C SER A 87 3.71 -8.14 2.45
N ASN A 88 2.43 -8.23 2.82
CA ASN A 88 1.95 -7.84 4.15
C ASN A 88 2.62 -8.68 5.25
N GLN A 89 2.74 -9.99 5.06
CA GLN A 89 3.40 -10.88 6.02
C GLN A 89 4.84 -10.45 6.30
N ILE A 90 5.60 -10.15 5.23
CA ILE A 90 7.00 -9.71 5.37
C ILE A 90 7.07 -8.40 6.16
N VAL A 91 6.26 -7.41 5.81
CA VAL A 91 6.25 -6.10 6.48
C VAL A 91 5.77 -6.20 7.93
N THR A 92 4.70 -6.95 8.21
CA THR A 92 4.22 -7.19 9.58
C THR A 92 5.30 -7.88 10.42
N ARG A 93 6.02 -8.85 9.85
CA ARG A 93 7.14 -9.51 10.55
C ARG A 93 8.27 -8.52 10.88
N MET A 94 8.62 -7.64 9.95
CA MET A 94 9.59 -6.57 10.18
C MET A 94 9.17 -5.67 11.33
N VAL A 95 7.90 -5.27 11.36
CA VAL A 95 7.33 -4.45 12.45
C VAL A 95 7.43 -5.16 13.79
N PHE A 96 6.98 -6.42 13.85
CA PHE A 96 6.93 -7.17 15.10
C PHE A 96 8.33 -7.44 15.66
N GLU A 97 9.31 -7.77 14.80
CA GLU A 97 10.70 -7.93 15.23
C GLU A 97 11.32 -6.61 15.70
N ASN A 98 11.02 -5.48 15.02
CA ASN A 98 11.52 -4.18 15.45
C ASN A 98 11.02 -3.80 16.86
N TYR A 99 9.78 -4.16 17.19
CA TYR A 99 9.19 -3.93 18.50
C TYR A 99 9.51 -5.01 19.54
N GLY A 100 10.23 -6.08 19.18
CA GLY A 100 10.56 -7.20 20.10
C GLY A 100 9.33 -8.01 20.52
N VAL A 101 8.33 -8.09 19.64
CA VAL A 101 7.05 -8.78 19.86
C VAL A 101 6.80 -9.89 18.83
N GLU A 102 7.86 -10.40 18.21
CA GLU A 102 7.84 -11.41 17.14
C GLU A 102 7.09 -12.70 17.52
N LYS A 103 7.05 -13.03 18.81
CA LYS A 103 6.30 -14.18 19.34
C LYS A 103 4.78 -14.12 19.06
N TYR A 104 4.23 -12.94 18.76
CA TYR A 104 2.80 -12.76 18.44
C TYR A 104 2.53 -12.69 16.93
N HIS A 105 3.56 -12.76 16.09
CA HIS A 105 3.42 -12.61 14.64
C HIS A 105 2.46 -13.67 14.07
N ASP A 106 2.70 -14.95 14.38
CA ASP A 106 1.94 -16.04 13.79
C ASP A 106 0.46 -15.99 14.22
N SER A 107 0.18 -15.75 15.51
CA SER A 107 -1.18 -15.55 15.99
C SER A 107 -1.87 -14.35 15.34
N HIS A 108 -1.14 -13.24 15.15
CA HIS A 108 -1.69 -12.08 14.45
C HIS A 108 -2.03 -12.44 13.00
N MET A 109 -1.18 -13.22 12.32
CA MET A 109 -1.45 -13.61 10.95
C MET A 109 -2.63 -14.58 10.82
N GLU A 110 -2.81 -15.48 11.78
CA GLU A 110 -3.96 -16.40 11.86
C GLU A 110 -5.28 -15.67 12.08
N ASP A 111 -5.28 -14.63 12.91
CA ASP A 111 -6.47 -13.81 13.21
C ASP A 111 -6.73 -12.71 12.17
N THR A 112 -5.77 -12.46 11.26
CA THR A 112 -5.90 -11.39 10.26
C THR A 112 -6.84 -11.79 9.13
N ILE A 113 -7.94 -11.03 9.01
CA ILE A 113 -8.87 -11.15 7.89
C ILE A 113 -8.48 -10.15 6.79
N TYR A 114 -8.00 -10.68 5.67
CA TYR A 114 -7.72 -9.86 4.48
C TYR A 114 -9.01 -9.54 3.73
N ARG A 115 -9.29 -8.24 3.55
CA ARG A 115 -10.45 -7.73 2.81
C ARG A 115 -10.01 -6.98 1.56
N PRO A 116 -9.81 -7.65 0.41
CA PRO A 116 -9.47 -6.96 -0.82
C PRO A 116 -10.64 -6.06 -1.25
N ARG A 117 -10.32 -4.82 -1.60
CA ARG A 117 -11.27 -3.84 -2.14
C ARG A 117 -10.78 -3.39 -3.52
N LEU A 118 -11.67 -3.46 -4.51
CA LEU A 118 -11.39 -2.99 -5.86
C LEU A 118 -12.20 -1.72 -6.09
N HIS A 119 -11.51 -0.61 -6.34
CA HIS A 119 -12.13 0.69 -6.60
C HIS A 119 -12.00 1.04 -8.08
N LYS A 120 -13.10 1.43 -8.71
CA LYS A 120 -13.15 2.00 -10.07
C LYS A 120 -13.84 3.35 -9.98
N TYR A 121 -13.13 4.39 -10.35
CA TYR A 121 -13.67 5.74 -10.45
C TYR A 121 -14.05 6.01 -11.91
N ARG A 122 -15.18 6.69 -12.12
CA ARG A 122 -15.57 7.19 -13.44
C ARG A 122 -14.90 8.53 -13.69
N GLU A 123 -14.70 8.86 -14.95
CA GLU A 123 -14.41 10.24 -15.32
C GLU A 123 -15.59 11.14 -14.91
N VAL A 124 -15.26 12.31 -14.39
CA VAL A 124 -16.18 13.33 -13.91
C VAL A 124 -16.01 14.59 -14.76
N ASP A 125 -17.13 15.20 -15.15
CA ASP A 125 -17.14 16.49 -15.87
C ASP A 125 -16.52 17.57 -14.98
N ASP A 126 -15.91 18.59 -15.58
CA ASP A 126 -15.31 19.71 -14.85
C ASP A 126 -16.31 20.50 -13.98
N LYS A 127 -17.61 20.34 -14.24
CA LYS A 127 -18.68 20.95 -13.43
C LYS A 127 -19.02 20.14 -12.17
N GLU A 128 -18.56 18.90 -12.06
CA GLU A 128 -18.86 18.01 -10.93
C GLU A 128 -17.74 18.06 -9.87
N THR A 129 -18.11 17.80 -8.61
CA THR A 129 -17.12 17.63 -7.54
C THR A 129 -16.29 16.38 -7.81
N LYS A 130 -14.98 16.55 -8.04
CA LYS A 130 -14.02 15.47 -8.36
C LYS A 130 -13.63 14.61 -7.14
N GLN A 131 -14.60 14.20 -6.34
CA GLN A 131 -14.38 13.41 -5.12
C GLN A 131 -14.77 11.96 -5.34
N GLY A 132 -13.79 11.05 -5.28
CA GLY A 132 -13.98 9.61 -5.38
C GLY A 132 -14.25 8.95 -4.01
N LEU A 133 -13.34 9.13 -3.06
CA LEU A 133 -13.50 8.70 -1.67
C LEU A 133 -13.33 9.90 -0.73
N PRO A 134 -14.19 10.02 0.31
CA PRO A 134 -14.04 11.07 1.31
C PRO A 134 -12.76 10.91 2.13
N VAL A 135 -12.33 12.00 2.76
CA VAL A 135 -11.21 11.99 3.71
C VAL A 135 -11.51 11.00 4.85
N HIS A 136 -10.61 10.05 5.07
CA HIS A 136 -10.76 9.03 6.11
C HIS A 136 -9.40 8.48 6.56
N THR A 137 -9.42 7.75 7.68
CA THR A 137 -8.33 6.85 8.10
C THR A 137 -8.79 5.41 7.92
N ASP A 138 -7.85 4.51 7.66
CA ASP A 138 -8.14 3.08 7.62
C ASP A 138 -8.21 2.49 9.03
N LYS A 139 -9.19 1.60 9.28
CA LYS A 139 -9.37 0.95 10.60
C LYS A 139 -8.55 -0.35 10.77
N SER A 140 -7.85 -0.77 9.73
CA SER A 140 -6.98 -1.96 9.73
C SER A 140 -5.71 -1.71 10.56
N PHE A 141 -4.94 -2.78 10.78
CA PHE A 141 -3.56 -2.65 11.27
C PHE A 141 -2.67 -2.02 10.19
N THR A 142 -2.69 -2.59 8.99
CA THR A 142 -2.00 -2.06 7.82
C THR A 142 -2.93 -2.10 6.61
N THR A 143 -2.68 -1.23 5.64
CA THR A 143 -3.29 -1.30 4.30
C THR A 143 -2.20 -1.31 3.24
N ILE A 144 -2.36 -2.17 2.24
CA ILE A 144 -1.54 -2.16 1.02
C ILE A 144 -2.42 -1.67 -0.12
N LEU A 145 -1.95 -0.64 -0.82
CA LEU A 145 -2.64 -0.02 -1.93
C LEU A 145 -1.80 -0.12 -3.20
N HIS A 146 -2.48 -0.42 -4.30
CA HIS A 146 -1.95 -0.34 -5.65
C HIS A 146 -2.95 0.38 -6.55
N GLN A 147 -2.46 1.30 -7.37
CA GLN A 147 -3.27 2.06 -8.33
C GLN A 147 -2.66 1.96 -9.72
N ASN A 148 -3.40 2.42 -10.73
CA ASN A 148 -2.88 2.57 -12.09
C ASN A 148 -2.19 3.95 -12.23
N HIS A 149 -1.77 4.29 -13.45
CA HIS A 149 -1.11 5.56 -13.76
C HIS A 149 -2.01 6.82 -13.62
N VAL A 150 -3.29 6.67 -13.27
CA VAL A 150 -4.18 7.81 -13.07
C VAL A 150 -4.01 8.33 -11.65
N LEU A 151 -3.55 9.58 -11.53
CA LEU A 151 -3.36 10.23 -10.23
C LEU A 151 -4.72 10.56 -9.61
N GLY A 152 -4.99 9.97 -8.44
CA GLY A 152 -6.23 10.22 -7.70
C GLY A 152 -6.08 10.07 -6.19
N LEU A 153 -5.17 9.22 -5.69
CA LEU A 153 -4.90 9.11 -4.27
C LEU A 153 -4.12 10.33 -3.76
N GLU A 154 -4.63 10.91 -2.68
CA GLU A 154 -3.92 11.91 -1.90
C GLU A 154 -3.83 11.46 -0.45
N ILE A 155 -2.69 11.74 0.16
CA ILE A 155 -2.35 11.39 1.53
C ILE A 155 -2.05 12.66 2.28
N GLN A 156 -2.61 12.82 3.47
CA GLN A 156 -2.29 13.94 4.33
C GLN A 156 -1.09 13.61 5.21
N THR A 157 -0.04 14.42 5.10
CA THR A 157 1.14 14.36 5.96
C THR A 157 0.85 14.93 7.34
N LYS A 158 1.73 14.66 8.33
CA LYS A 158 1.56 15.15 9.71
C LYS A 158 1.49 16.68 9.83
N ASP A 159 2.11 17.41 8.91
CA ASP A 159 2.06 18.88 8.82
C ASP A 159 0.80 19.40 8.08
N GLY A 160 -0.14 18.51 7.74
CA GLY A 160 -1.43 18.85 7.15
C GLY A 160 -1.42 19.04 5.64
N GLN A 161 -0.28 18.83 4.98
CA GLN A 161 -0.17 18.93 3.52
C GLN A 161 -0.72 17.69 2.83
N TRP A 162 -1.27 17.87 1.63
CA TRP A 162 -1.75 16.77 0.81
C TRP A 162 -0.73 16.46 -0.28
N ILE A 163 -0.27 15.21 -0.31
CA ILE A 163 0.68 14.73 -1.30
C ILE A 163 0.03 13.64 -2.16
N GLY A 164 0.28 13.72 -3.47
CA GLY A 164 -0.15 12.70 -4.41
C GLY A 164 0.76 11.48 -4.35
N PHE A 165 0.19 10.32 -4.66
CA PHE A 165 0.97 9.09 -4.88
C PHE A 165 1.02 8.80 -6.38
N ASP A 166 2.24 8.71 -6.92
CA ASP A 166 2.49 8.19 -8.26
C ASP A 166 2.98 6.74 -8.14
N SER A 167 2.24 5.81 -8.74
CA SER A 167 2.49 4.39 -8.59
C SER A 167 3.35 3.83 -9.73
N SER A 168 4.34 3.01 -9.39
CA SER A 168 5.03 2.14 -10.35
C SER A 168 4.40 0.73 -10.36
N PRO A 169 4.39 0.02 -11.50
CA PRO A 169 3.98 -1.39 -11.57
C PRO A 169 4.69 -2.33 -10.59
N SER A 170 5.92 -1.98 -10.17
CA SER A 170 6.75 -2.75 -9.23
C SER A 170 6.72 -2.20 -7.80
N SER A 171 5.69 -1.41 -7.47
CA SER A 171 5.60 -0.78 -6.15
C SER A 171 4.20 -0.83 -5.54
N PHE A 172 4.17 -0.85 -4.22
CA PHE A 172 2.96 -0.77 -3.43
C PHE A 172 3.08 0.33 -2.38
N LEU A 173 1.98 1.00 -2.09
CA LEU A 173 1.91 1.89 -0.95
C LEU A 173 1.47 1.09 0.27
N PHE A 174 2.27 1.15 1.34
CA PHE A 174 1.91 0.65 2.65
C PHE A 174 1.47 1.81 3.54
N LEU A 175 0.35 1.65 4.23
CA LEU A 175 -0.24 2.63 5.12
C LEU A 175 -0.42 2.00 6.50
N ALA A 176 -0.08 2.75 7.54
CA ALA A 176 -0.50 2.43 8.90
C ALA A 176 -1.99 2.79 9.06
N GLY A 177 -2.76 1.88 9.65
CA GLY A 177 -4.15 2.15 10.03
C GLY A 177 -4.30 2.35 11.53
N ASP A 178 -5.50 2.73 11.97
CA ASP A 178 -5.77 3.10 13.35
C ASP A 178 -5.42 1.98 14.36
N ALA A 179 -5.52 0.70 13.98
CA ALA A 179 -5.14 -0.42 14.86
C ALA A 179 -3.63 -0.56 15.05
N PHE A 180 -2.82 0.07 14.19
CA PHE A 180 -1.38 0.28 14.41
C PHE A 180 -1.09 1.37 15.44
N MET A 181 -2.12 2.08 15.93
CA MET A 181 -2.01 3.29 16.75
C MET A 181 -1.34 4.47 16.03
N VAL A 182 -1.38 4.47 14.70
CA VAL A 182 -0.98 5.60 13.85
C VAL A 182 -2.14 5.89 12.90
N SER A 183 -2.52 7.16 12.78
CA SER A 183 -3.60 7.59 11.89
C SER A 183 -3.05 8.48 10.80
N ILE A 184 -3.27 8.07 9.54
CA ILE A 184 -2.98 8.87 8.35
C ILE A 184 -4.28 9.08 7.57
N TYR A 185 -4.56 10.33 7.20
CA TYR A 185 -5.74 10.66 6.42
C TYR A 185 -5.45 10.47 4.94
N LEU A 186 -6.39 9.85 4.22
CA LEU A 186 -6.33 9.69 2.78
C LEU A 186 -7.67 10.04 2.13
N GLN A 187 -7.61 10.43 0.87
CA GLN A 187 -8.78 10.61 0.02
C GLN A 187 -8.47 10.14 -1.40
N SER A 188 -9.51 9.91 -2.19
CA SER A 188 -9.37 9.69 -3.63
C SER A 188 -10.13 10.75 -4.39
N LYS A 189 -9.48 11.37 -5.37
CA LYS A 189 -10.11 12.22 -6.37
C LYS A 189 -10.49 11.38 -7.59
N ALA A 190 -11.62 11.74 -8.21
CA ALA A 190 -12.17 11.08 -9.40
C ALA A 190 -11.83 11.86 -10.66
#